data_AF-A0A7S0DAJ3-F1
#
_entry.id   AF-A0A7S0DAJ3-F1
#
_cell.length_a   1.000
_cell.length_b   1.000
_cell.length_c   1.000
_cell.angle_alpha   90.00
_cell.angle_beta   90.00
_cell.angle_gamma   90.00
#
_symmetry.space_group_name_H-M   'P 1'
#
loop_
_entity.id
_entity.type
_entity.pdbx_description
1 polymer ?
#
loop_
_entity_poly.entity_id
_entity_poly.type
_entity_poly.pdbx_seq_one_letter_code
_entity_poly.pdbx_strand_id
1 'polypeptide(L)'
;TEFIVFDDGIKAKEAKGKDSKKSLRTELGLITYEPNLLFNRGPRVMTIIVPNARSKTQFHKYMAEEKGALKCAYNSDPKDKKLFVLCNKKPKWNQNIRAYCLNFHGRVTLPSVKNFQVSNADNEEHVVLQFGKVGEHEFTLDLTYPLSPLQAFAVALSSFDNKKVVD
;
A
#
# COMPACT_ATOMS: atom_id res chain seq x y z
N THR A 1 -5.90 7.20 -8.06
CA THR A 1 -6.90 6.57 -7.16
C THR A 1 -6.32 6.50 -5.77
N GLU A 2 -7.15 6.58 -4.74
CA GLU A 2 -6.71 6.60 -3.34
C GLU A 2 -7.57 5.66 -2.49
N PHE A 3 -6.93 4.94 -1.57
CA PHE A 3 -7.56 4.05 -0.59
C PHE A 3 -6.99 4.35 0.79
N ILE A 4 -7.85 4.37 1.80
CA ILE A 4 -7.47 4.57 3.20
C ILE A 4 -7.91 3.36 4.00
N VAL A 5 -6.99 2.82 4.80
CA VAL A 5 -7.21 1.70 5.72
C VAL A 5 -7.51 2.27 7.09
N PHE A 6 -8.62 1.86 7.69
CA PHE A 6 -9.02 2.29 9.03
C PHE A 6 -9.01 1.12 10.02
N ASP A 7 -8.88 1.42 11.31
CA ASP A 7 -9.24 0.51 12.38
C ASP A 7 -10.77 0.43 12.59
N ASP A 8 -11.19 -0.24 13.66
CA ASP A 8 -12.61 -0.44 14.01
C ASP A 8 -13.20 0.70 14.87
N GLY A 9 -12.50 1.84 14.97
CA GLY A 9 -12.96 3.01 15.70
C GLY A 9 -14.19 3.67 15.05
N ILE A 10 -14.76 4.64 15.76
CA ILE A 10 -15.98 5.33 15.29
C ILE A 10 -15.62 6.45 14.32
N LYS A 11 -16.45 6.67 13.29
CA LYS A 11 -16.28 7.83 12.40
C LYS A 11 -16.60 9.13 13.16
N ALA A 12 -15.83 10.18 12.92
CA ALA A 12 -16.03 11.48 13.59
C ALA A 12 -17.47 12.03 13.49
N LYS A 13 -18.17 11.79 12.38
CA LYS A 13 -19.57 12.20 12.18
C LYS A 13 -20.56 11.42 13.06
N GLU A 14 -20.26 10.17 13.36
CA GLU A 14 -21.11 9.26 14.16
C GLU A 14 -20.85 9.40 15.68
N ALA A 15 -19.71 9.97 16.05
CA ALA A 15 -19.35 10.23 17.45
C ALA A 15 -20.07 11.46 18.04
N LYS A 16 -20.55 12.40 17.20
CA LYS A 16 -21.30 13.57 17.67
C LYS A 16 -22.66 13.14 18.23
N GLY A 17 -22.84 13.28 19.55
CA GLY A 17 -24.12 13.07 20.23
C GLY A 17 -24.33 11.69 20.86
N LYS A 18 -23.29 10.86 20.98
CA LYS A 18 -23.34 9.58 21.73
C LYS A 18 -22.20 9.50 22.73
N ASP A 19 -22.50 9.13 23.97
CA ASP A 19 -21.50 8.69 24.96
C ASP A 19 -20.94 7.32 24.56
N SER A 20 -20.10 7.30 23.53
CA SER A 20 -19.43 6.07 23.10
C SER A 20 -18.10 5.92 23.84
N LYS A 21 -17.92 4.82 24.58
CA LYS A 21 -16.61 4.43 25.13
C LYS A 21 -15.56 4.08 24.07
N LYS A 22 -15.96 3.99 22.79
CA LYS A 22 -15.07 3.68 21.66
C LYS A 22 -14.34 4.94 21.20
N SER A 23 -13.04 4.81 20.93
CA SER A 23 -12.23 5.88 20.34
C SER A 23 -12.64 6.17 18.89
N LEU A 24 -12.34 7.37 18.43
CA LEU A 24 -12.40 7.72 17.00
C LEU A 24 -11.46 6.82 16.20
N ARG A 25 -11.86 6.51 14.96
CA ARG A 25 -11.07 5.67 14.06
C ARG A 25 -9.75 6.32 13.66
N THR A 26 -8.73 5.49 13.49
CA THR A 26 -7.42 5.91 13.02
C THR A 26 -7.15 5.41 11.61
N GLU A 27 -6.27 6.11 10.89
CA GLU A 27 -5.75 5.72 9.59
C GLU A 27 -4.53 4.81 9.78
N LEU A 28 -4.68 3.55 9.39
CA LEU A 28 -3.64 2.52 9.46
C LEU A 28 -2.75 2.51 8.21
N GLY A 29 -3.22 3.09 7.11
CA GLY A 29 -2.46 3.17 5.88
C GLY A 29 -3.20 3.94 4.79
N LEU A 30 -2.42 4.49 3.86
CA LEU A 30 -2.88 5.19 2.67
C LEU A 30 -2.22 4.53 1.46
N ILE A 31 -3.01 4.16 0.46
CA ILE A 31 -2.54 3.60 -0.81
C ILE A 31 -2.97 4.55 -1.92
N THR A 32 -2.00 5.07 -2.67
CA THR A 32 -2.28 5.87 -3.86
C THR A 32 -1.80 5.15 -5.11
N TYR A 33 -2.57 5.31 -6.19
CA TYR A 33 -2.24 4.85 -7.53
C TYR A 33 -2.26 6.06 -8.47
N GLU A 34 -1.08 6.46 -8.93
CA GLU A 34 -0.89 7.61 -9.80
C GLU A 34 -0.60 7.15 -11.24
N PRO A 35 -1.10 7.88 -12.26
CA PRO A 35 -0.70 7.60 -13.63
C PRO A 35 0.80 7.83 -13.79
N ASN A 36 1.46 6.96 -14.54
CA ASN A 36 2.86 7.14 -14.84
C ASN A 36 3.01 8.21 -15.93
N LEU A 37 3.28 9.45 -15.54
CA LEU A 37 3.32 10.59 -16.47
C LEU A 37 4.51 10.55 -17.45
N LEU A 38 5.56 9.81 -17.12
CA LEU A 38 6.76 9.68 -17.97
C LEU A 38 6.58 8.62 -19.07
N PHE A 39 5.76 7.61 -18.79
CA PHE A 39 5.44 6.55 -19.75
C PHE A 39 3.93 6.58 -19.93
N ASN A 40 3.44 7.26 -20.96
CA ASN A 40 2.01 7.40 -21.32
C ASN A 40 1.20 6.08 -21.35
N ARG A 41 1.84 4.91 -21.17
CA ARG A 41 1.27 3.56 -21.08
C ARG A 41 1.98 2.63 -20.07
N GLY A 42 2.65 3.17 -19.04
CA GLY A 42 3.35 2.39 -18.01
C GLY A 42 2.45 1.94 -16.85
N PRO A 43 2.84 0.92 -16.06
CA PRO A 43 2.16 0.56 -14.82
C PRO A 43 2.01 1.78 -13.91
N ARG A 44 0.84 1.93 -13.27
CA ARG A 44 0.59 3.02 -12.31
C ARG A 44 1.65 3.01 -11.21
N VAL A 45 2.07 4.20 -10.78
CA VAL A 45 2.92 4.34 -9.61
C VAL A 45 2.06 4.10 -8.38
N MET A 46 2.44 3.11 -7.58
CA MET A 46 1.75 2.76 -6.34
C MET A 46 2.61 3.23 -5.17
N THR A 47 2.04 4.09 -4.34
CA THR A 47 2.66 4.57 -3.11
C THR A 47 1.83 4.12 -1.92
N ILE A 48 2.49 3.54 -0.92
CA ILE A 48 1.87 3.09 0.32
C ILE A 48 2.51 3.85 1.46
N ILE A 49 1.70 4.52 2.27
CA ILE A 49 2.14 5.28 3.44
C ILE A 49 1.50 4.63 4.66
N VAL A 50 2.32 4.22 5.63
CA VAL A 50 1.85 3.69 6.91
C VAL A 50 2.48 4.44 8.08
N PRO A 51 1.82 4.50 9.25
CA PRO A 51 2.44 5.03 10.44
C PRO A 51 3.67 4.21 10.83
N ASN A 52 4.78 4.88 11.12
CA ASN A 52 5.99 4.23 11.61
C ASN A 52 5.89 3.92 13.11
N ALA A 53 6.60 2.88 13.53
CA ALA A 53 6.70 2.49 14.92
C ALA A 53 7.41 3.58 15.76
N ARG A 54 6.81 3.96 16.89
CA ARG A 54 7.45 4.75 17.96
C ARG A 54 8.32 3.86 18.85
N SER A 55 7.90 2.60 19.04
CA SER A 55 8.61 1.55 19.77
C SER A 55 8.20 0.19 19.21
N LYS A 56 8.78 -0.91 19.73
CA LYS A 56 8.48 -2.28 19.25
C LYS A 56 6.98 -2.64 19.20
N THR A 57 6.14 -1.98 20.01
CA THR A 57 4.71 -2.30 20.15
C THR A 57 3.78 -1.10 19.94
N GLN A 58 4.33 0.09 19.71
CA GLN A 58 3.55 1.31 19.57
C GLN A 58 3.84 1.98 18.23
N PHE A 59 2.79 2.40 17.54
CA PHE A 59 2.85 3.12 16.28
C PHE A 59 2.34 4.55 16.47
N HIS A 60 2.81 5.48 15.63
CA HIS A 60 2.21 6.80 15.55
C HIS A 60 0.74 6.66 15.13
N LYS A 61 -0.15 7.46 15.73
CA LYS A 61 -1.59 7.43 15.43
C LYS A 61 -1.97 8.65 14.61
N TYR A 62 -2.69 8.42 13.53
CA TYR A 62 -3.25 9.45 12.66
C TYR A 62 -4.76 9.33 12.74
N MET A 63 -5.42 10.28 13.40
CA MET A 63 -6.88 10.25 13.59
C MET A 63 -7.55 10.52 12.25
N ALA A 64 -8.61 9.78 11.91
CA ALA A 64 -9.27 9.98 10.62
C ALA A 64 -9.97 11.34 10.54
N GLU A 65 -9.55 12.15 9.57
CA GLU A 65 -10.09 13.49 9.30
C GLU A 65 -10.72 13.54 7.89
N GLU A 66 -11.49 14.59 7.58
CA GLU A 66 -12.14 14.71 6.26
C GLU A 66 -11.14 14.81 5.10
N LYS A 67 -9.96 15.39 5.33
CA LYS A 67 -8.91 15.57 4.31
C LYS A 67 -7.88 14.42 4.26
N GLY A 68 -7.98 13.43 5.16
CA GLY A 68 -7.04 12.33 5.30
C GLY A 68 -5.77 12.73 6.06
N ALA A 69 -5.59 12.25 7.28
CA ALA A 69 -4.50 12.65 8.16
C ALA A 69 -3.13 12.16 7.67
N LEU A 70 -3.02 10.92 7.18
CA LEU A 70 -1.77 10.40 6.60
C LEU A 70 -1.38 11.15 5.33
N LYS A 71 -2.37 11.51 4.50
CA LYS A 71 -2.13 12.28 3.28
C LYS A 71 -1.61 13.68 3.59
N CYS A 72 -2.25 14.37 4.53
CA CYS A 72 -1.80 15.67 5.00
C CYS A 72 -0.37 15.60 5.57
N ALA A 73 -0.08 14.61 6.42
CA ALA A 73 1.25 14.42 6.98
C ALA A 73 2.32 14.20 5.90
N TYR A 74 2.04 13.32 4.93
CA TYR A 74 2.95 13.05 3.82
C TYR A 74 3.17 14.29 2.94
N ASN A 75 2.12 15.04 2.63
CA ASN A 75 2.25 16.26 1.83
C ASN A 75 3.00 17.38 2.54
N SER A 76 2.96 17.41 3.88
CA SER A 76 3.72 18.37 4.68
C SER A 76 5.22 18.03 4.73
N ASP A 77 5.56 16.76 4.97
CA ASP A 77 6.94 16.28 4.92
C ASP A 77 6.99 14.78 4.53
N PRO A 78 7.30 14.46 3.25
CA PRO A 78 7.45 13.10 2.78
C PRO A 78 8.56 12.31 3.49
N LYS A 79 9.50 12.99 4.16
CA LYS A 79 10.63 12.40 4.88
C LYS A 79 10.41 12.36 6.39
N ASP A 80 9.20 12.66 6.87
CA ASP A 80 8.89 12.56 8.29
C ASP A 80 9.13 11.12 8.77
N LYS A 81 10.02 10.96 9.75
CA LYS A 81 10.37 9.68 10.35
C LYS A 81 9.19 8.97 11.01
N LYS A 82 8.09 9.68 11.26
CA LYS A 82 6.82 9.10 11.76
C LYS A 82 6.03 8.37 10.68
N LEU A 83 6.41 8.53 9.41
CA LEU A 83 5.82 7.83 8.28
C LEU A 83 6.80 6.77 7.77
N PHE A 84 6.25 5.68 7.23
CA PHE A 84 7.00 4.75 6.41
C PHE A 84 6.40 4.78 5.01
N VAL A 85 7.20 5.19 4.03
CA VAL A 85 6.80 5.35 2.64
C VAL A 85 7.37 4.21 1.82
N LEU A 86 6.48 3.51 1.14
CA LEU A 86 6.80 2.37 0.30
C LEU A 86 6.30 2.63 -1.13
N CYS A 87 6.99 2.07 -2.11
CA CYS A 87 6.61 2.16 -3.51
C CYS A 87 6.68 0.80 -4.20
N ASN A 88 5.90 0.61 -5.26
CA ASN A 88 6.06 -0.57 -6.08
C ASN A 88 7.43 -0.57 -6.77
N LYS A 89 8.08 -1.72 -6.75
CA LYS A 89 9.35 -1.93 -7.43
C LYS A 89 9.13 -1.91 -8.95
N LYS A 90 10.03 -1.24 -9.67
CA LYS A 90 10.02 -1.24 -11.13
C LYS A 90 10.53 -2.59 -11.65
N PRO A 91 9.86 -3.18 -12.67
CA PRO A 91 10.36 -4.41 -13.27
C PRO A 91 11.72 -4.17 -13.95
N LYS A 92 12.59 -5.17 -13.92
CA LYS A 92 13.90 -5.11 -14.58
C LYS A 92 13.83 -5.85 -15.92
N TRP A 93 14.56 -5.35 -16.91
CA TRP A 93 14.69 -6.05 -18.19
C TRP A 93 15.39 -7.39 -17.98
N ASN A 94 14.72 -8.48 -18.37
CA ASN A 94 15.30 -9.81 -18.39
C ASN A 94 15.66 -10.18 -19.83
N GLN A 95 16.97 -10.31 -20.11
CA GLN A 95 17.48 -10.59 -21.45
C GLN A 95 17.05 -11.96 -21.99
N ASN A 96 16.92 -12.96 -21.12
CA ASN A 96 16.63 -14.35 -21.53
C ASN A 96 15.21 -14.49 -22.07
N ILE A 97 14.25 -13.80 -21.46
CA ILE A 97 12.82 -13.83 -21.87
C ILE A 97 12.39 -12.57 -22.62
N ARG A 98 13.32 -11.62 -22.85
CA ARG A 98 13.10 -10.34 -23.56
C ARG A 98 11.86 -9.57 -23.05
N ALA A 99 11.71 -9.49 -21.74
CA ALA A 99 10.59 -8.82 -21.09
C ALA A 99 11.00 -8.10 -19.80
N TYR A 100 10.24 -7.07 -19.42
CA TYR A 100 10.35 -6.44 -18.10
C TYR A 100 9.64 -7.30 -17.06
N CYS A 101 10.39 -7.84 -16.09
CA CYS A 101 9.84 -8.74 -15.08
C CYS A 101 10.37 -8.41 -13.68
N LEU A 102 9.60 -8.83 -12.66
CA LEU A 102 10.04 -8.90 -11.28
C LEU A 102 10.44 -10.34 -10.96
N ASN A 103 11.46 -10.51 -10.12
CA ASN A 103 11.86 -11.83 -9.65
C ASN A 103 11.11 -12.17 -8.36
N PHE A 104 10.14 -13.07 -8.48
CA PHE A 104 9.31 -13.54 -7.37
C PHE A 104 9.84 -14.80 -6.67
N HIS A 105 11.03 -15.30 -7.04
CA HIS A 105 11.66 -16.48 -6.45
C HIS A 105 10.74 -17.72 -6.43
N GLY A 106 9.95 -17.91 -7.50
CA GLY A 106 9.00 -19.02 -7.62
C GLY A 106 7.71 -18.88 -6.81
N ARG A 107 7.53 -17.80 -6.02
CA ARG A 107 6.29 -17.56 -5.25
C ARG A 107 5.10 -17.19 -6.12
N VAL A 108 5.36 -16.57 -7.27
CA VAL A 108 4.34 -16.18 -8.26
C VAL A 108 4.58 -16.96 -9.53
N THR A 109 3.56 -17.70 -9.97
CA THR A 109 3.67 -18.68 -11.05
C THR A 109 2.82 -18.35 -12.27
N LEU A 110 1.84 -17.44 -12.14
CA LEU A 110 0.94 -17.05 -13.23
C LEU A 110 1.03 -15.55 -13.54
N PRO A 111 0.94 -15.14 -14.82
CA PRO A 111 0.96 -13.73 -15.21
C PRO A 111 -0.30 -13.00 -14.73
N SER A 112 -0.14 -11.76 -14.24
CA SER A 112 -1.24 -10.89 -13.84
C SER A 112 -0.78 -9.45 -13.70
N VAL A 113 -1.66 -8.49 -13.98
CA VAL A 113 -1.46 -7.06 -13.63
C VAL A 113 -1.43 -6.81 -12.12
N LYS A 114 -1.80 -7.82 -11.32
CA LYS A 114 -1.77 -7.80 -9.85
C LYS A 114 -0.47 -8.35 -9.27
N ASN A 115 0.48 -8.77 -10.10
CA ASN A 115 1.78 -9.22 -9.63
C ASN A 115 2.66 -8.01 -9.36
N PHE A 116 2.99 -7.77 -8.08
CA PHE A 116 3.83 -6.64 -7.70
C PHE A 116 4.69 -6.95 -6.48
N GLN A 117 5.80 -6.24 -6.40
CA GLN A 117 6.63 -6.15 -5.21
C GLN A 117 6.63 -4.70 -4.73
N VAL A 118 6.69 -4.50 -3.43
CA VAL A 118 6.78 -3.20 -2.78
C VAL A 118 8.06 -3.15 -1.97
N SER A 119 8.77 -2.03 -2.03
CA SER A 119 10.01 -1.79 -1.29
C SER A 119 9.98 -0.40 -0.65
N ASN A 120 10.95 -0.12 0.21
CA ASN A 120 11.18 1.24 0.68
C ASN A 120 11.61 2.12 -0.51
N ALA A 121 11.10 3.35 -0.58
CA ALA A 121 11.50 4.32 -1.59
C ALA A 121 13.02 4.58 -1.60
N ASP A 122 13.67 4.50 -0.43
CA ASP A 122 15.12 4.71 -0.28
C ASP A 122 15.95 3.43 -0.49
N ASN A 123 15.32 2.25 -0.49
CA ASN A 123 16.01 0.96 -0.67
C ASN A 123 15.11 -0.03 -1.43
N GLU A 124 15.29 -0.07 -2.75
CA GLU A 124 14.53 -0.96 -3.64
C GLU A 124 14.94 -2.44 -3.54
N GLU A 125 16.05 -2.77 -2.88
CA GLU A 125 16.53 -4.16 -2.76
C GLU A 125 15.73 -4.94 -1.73
N HIS A 126 15.34 -4.30 -0.64
CA HIS A 126 14.54 -4.91 0.41
C HIS A 126 13.05 -4.90 0.07
N VAL A 127 12.55 -6.04 -0.39
CA VAL A 127 11.12 -6.26 -0.68
C VAL A 127 10.35 -6.39 0.64
N VAL A 128 9.47 -5.43 0.91
CA VAL A 128 8.63 -5.37 2.10
C VAL A 128 7.33 -6.16 1.92
N LEU A 129 6.78 -6.14 0.71
CA LEU A 129 5.57 -6.86 0.35
C LEU A 129 5.73 -7.50 -1.03
N GLN A 130 5.28 -8.73 -1.18
CA GLN A 130 5.18 -9.40 -2.45
C GLN A 130 3.80 -10.02 -2.60
N PHE A 131 3.10 -9.65 -3.67
CA PHE A 131 1.79 -10.16 -4.00
C PHE A 131 1.76 -10.67 -5.44
N GLY A 132 1.12 -11.82 -5.67
CA GLY A 132 0.94 -12.30 -7.03
C GLY A 132 0.16 -13.60 -7.16
N LYS A 133 -0.24 -13.89 -8.40
CA LYS A 133 -1.17 -14.95 -8.77
C LYS A 133 -0.48 -16.32 -8.82
N VAL A 134 -1.13 -17.32 -8.22
CA VAL A 134 -0.70 -18.72 -8.29
C VAL A 134 -1.78 -19.68 -8.80
N GLY A 135 -3.05 -19.25 -8.79
CA GLY A 135 -4.18 -20.00 -9.33
C GLY A 135 -5.27 -19.07 -9.87
N GLU A 136 -6.41 -19.63 -10.29
CA GLU A 136 -7.51 -18.85 -10.88
C GLU A 136 -8.05 -17.78 -9.92
N HIS A 137 -8.24 -18.15 -8.65
CA HIS A 137 -8.68 -17.26 -7.57
C HIS A 137 -7.71 -17.25 -6.38
N GLU A 138 -6.47 -17.70 -6.61
CA GLU A 138 -5.47 -17.89 -5.57
C GLU A 138 -4.26 -16.99 -5.79
N PHE A 139 -3.81 -16.38 -4.69
CA PHE A 139 -2.71 -15.44 -4.68
C PHE A 139 -1.83 -15.68 -3.44
N THR A 140 -0.53 -15.48 -3.60
CA THR A 140 0.42 -15.45 -2.47
C THR A 140 0.60 -14.01 -1.99
N LEU A 141 0.66 -13.82 -0.68
CA LEU A 141 0.95 -12.54 -0.04
C LEU A 141 2.05 -12.74 1.00
N ASP A 142 3.27 -12.36 0.65
CA ASP A 142 4.43 -12.39 1.55
C ASP A 142 4.67 -10.98 2.07
N LEU A 143 4.86 -10.82 3.38
CA LEU A 143 5.11 -9.53 4.01
C LEU A 143 6.26 -9.60 5.02
N THR A 144 6.90 -8.46 5.24
CA THR A 144 7.84 -8.23 6.33
C THR A 144 7.62 -6.83 6.94
N TYR A 145 8.40 -6.50 7.97
CA TYR A 145 8.42 -5.18 8.58
C TYR A 145 8.56 -4.09 7.50
N PRO A 146 7.82 -2.97 7.58
CA PRO A 146 6.97 -2.52 8.71
C PRO A 146 5.50 -2.91 8.62
N LEU A 147 5.06 -3.66 7.62
CA LEU A 147 3.65 -3.92 7.41
C LEU A 147 3.12 -4.94 8.42
N SER A 148 1.93 -4.66 8.96
CA SER A 148 1.09 -5.66 9.62
C SER A 148 0.33 -6.49 8.58
N PRO A 149 -0.14 -7.70 8.92
CA PRO A 149 -1.00 -8.50 8.05
C PRO A 149 -2.24 -7.75 7.56
N LEU A 150 -2.86 -6.92 8.43
CA LEU A 150 -4.03 -6.11 8.06
C LEU A 150 -3.69 -5.07 6.99
N GLN A 151 -2.58 -4.34 7.17
CA GLN A 151 -2.14 -3.36 6.17
C GLN A 151 -1.75 -4.04 4.85
N ALA A 152 -0.97 -5.12 4.91
CA ALA A 152 -0.58 -5.91 3.73
C ALA A 152 -1.79 -6.44 2.96
N PHE A 153 -2.78 -6.97 3.67
CA PHE A 153 -4.01 -7.48 3.07
C PHE A 153 -4.83 -6.35 2.42
N ALA A 154 -4.96 -5.20 3.08
CA ALA A 154 -5.64 -4.04 2.51
C ALA A 154 -4.95 -3.51 1.25
N VAL A 155 -3.60 -3.50 1.24
CA VAL A 155 -2.81 -3.20 0.04
C VAL A 155 -3.14 -4.17 -1.09
N ALA A 156 -3.17 -5.48 -0.82
CA ALA A 156 -3.55 -6.49 -1.82
C ALA A 156 -4.97 -6.27 -2.34
N LEU A 157 -5.95 -6.06 -1.45
CA LEU A 157 -7.36 -5.78 -1.83
C LEU A 157 -7.48 -4.55 -2.73
N SER A 158 -6.73 -3.47 -2.45
CA SER A 158 -6.77 -2.26 -3.27
C SER A 158 -6.36 -2.51 -4.73
N SER A 159 -5.54 -3.54 -4.99
CA SER A 159 -5.12 -3.93 -6.35
C SER A 159 -6.21 -4.66 -7.15
N PHE A 160 -7.28 -5.08 -6.49
CA PHE A 160 -8.47 -5.64 -7.14
C PHE A 160 -9.43 -4.57 -7.62
N ASP A 161 -9.41 -3.37 -7.00
CA ASP A 161 -10.20 -2.24 -7.44
C ASP A 161 -9.56 -1.57 -8.68
N ASN A 162 -9.69 -2.28 -9.80
CA ASN A 162 -9.40 -1.74 -11.10
C ASN A 162 -10.59 -0.87 -11.52
N LYS A 163 -10.47 0.46 -11.36
CA LYS A 163 -11.18 1.37 -12.27
C LYS A 163 -10.79 0.96 -13.69
N LYS A 164 -11.69 0.24 -14.37
CA LYS A 164 -11.57 -0.11 -15.78
C LYS A 164 -11.23 1.18 -16.52
N VAL A 165 -10.05 1.24 -17.13
CA VAL A 165 -9.92 2.06 -18.33
C VAL A 165 -10.78 1.29 -19.32
N VAL A 166 -11.97 1.82 -19.60
CA VAL A 166 -12.75 1.36 -20.74
C VAL A 166 -11.88 1.73 -21.95
N ASP A 167 -11.34 0.71 -22.61
CA ASP A 167 -10.73 0.86 -23.93
C ASP A 167 -11.80 1.24 -24.96
#